data_AF-A0AAU5SI34-F1
#
_entry.id   AF-A0AAU5SI34-F1
#
_cell.length_a   1.000
_cell.length_b   1.000
_cell.length_c   1.000
_cell.angle_alpha   90.00
_cell.angle_beta   90.00
_cell.angle_gamma   90.00
#
_symmetry.space_group_name_H-M   'P 1'
#
loop_
_entity.id
_entity.type
_entity.pdbx_description
1 polymer ?
#
loop_
_entity_poly.entity_id
_entity_poly.type
_entity_poly.pdbx_seq_one_letter_code
_entity_poly.pdbx_strand_id
1 'polypeptide(L)'
;MGSIVDQEADHLLLLDLLDLHAEADIKIGVGVEAFAIAPPLQGPYPGFEVIRTDSTRIDFSYLACLKPPTYRQQVSAAMRFEVKDEVSAYFTSRVAADTLVSDESGRELDITDTHVSYFRGPSFAELAAAFTEEVGGWGAIELTTSSDPGRGQFTDRALAERWRKYHQEHAVLGLLSSQENLRRPRR
;
A
#
# COMPACT_ATOMS: atom_id res chain seq x y z
N MET A 1 -11.33 18.38 -20.61
CA MET A 1 -11.74 17.19 -19.84
C MET A 1 -10.89 16.04 -20.33
N GLY A 2 -10.14 15.40 -19.44
CA GLY A 2 -9.21 14.31 -19.80
C GLY A 2 -9.92 13.06 -20.31
N SER A 3 -9.22 12.22 -21.07
CA SER A 3 -9.75 10.91 -21.50
C SER A 3 -9.63 9.90 -20.36
N ILE A 4 -10.69 9.13 -20.12
CA ILE A 4 -10.65 8.02 -19.16
C ILE A 4 -9.71 6.93 -19.69
N VAL A 5 -8.92 6.33 -18.80
CA VAL A 5 -8.16 5.11 -19.10
C VAL A 5 -9.14 3.93 -19.02
N ASP A 6 -9.54 3.42 -20.17
CA ASP A 6 -10.61 2.41 -20.31
C ASP A 6 -10.09 0.97 -20.48
N GLN A 7 -8.82 0.81 -20.84
CA GLN A 7 -8.18 -0.51 -20.92
C GLN A 7 -7.88 -1.04 -19.53
N GLU A 8 -8.38 -2.25 -19.24
CA GLU A 8 -8.20 -2.91 -17.94
C GLU A 8 -6.71 -3.10 -17.60
N ALA A 9 -5.88 -3.52 -18.56
CA ALA A 9 -4.44 -3.70 -18.34
C ALA A 9 -3.73 -2.38 -17.95
N ASP A 10 -4.09 -1.28 -18.62
CA ASP A 10 -3.53 0.04 -18.30
C ASP A 10 -4.02 0.54 -16.94
N HIS A 11 -5.29 0.28 -16.62
CA HIS A 11 -5.86 0.59 -15.32
C HIS A 11 -5.11 -0.15 -14.20
N LEU A 12 -4.90 -1.46 -14.33
CA LEU A 12 -4.15 -2.27 -13.37
C LEU A 12 -2.70 -1.79 -13.22
N LEU A 13 -2.02 -1.48 -14.31
CA LEU A 13 -0.66 -0.93 -14.26
C LEU A 13 -0.60 0.40 -13.49
N LEU A 14 -1.58 1.29 -13.70
CA LEU A 14 -1.65 2.57 -12.98
C LEU A 14 -1.94 2.39 -11.50
N LEU A 15 -2.70 1.36 -11.13
CA LEU A 15 -2.92 1.00 -9.73
C LEU A 15 -1.61 0.55 -9.07
N ASP A 16 -0.86 -0.33 -9.73
CA ASP A 16 0.45 -0.78 -9.23
C ASP A 16 1.42 0.40 -9.04
N LEU A 17 1.46 1.33 -10.01
CA LEU A 17 2.31 2.51 -9.92
C LEU A 17 1.84 3.48 -8.81
N LEU A 18 0.53 3.61 -8.61
CA LEU A 18 -0.04 4.44 -7.55
C LEU A 18 0.28 3.87 -6.17
N ASP A 19 0.28 2.55 -6.01
CA ASP A 19 0.66 1.88 -4.77
C ASP A 19 2.13 2.09 -4.40
N LEU A 20 3.00 2.31 -5.39
CA LEU A 20 4.40 2.69 -5.18
C LEU A 20 4.60 4.18 -4.85
N HIS A 21 3.56 5.00 -4.96
CA HIS A 21 3.68 6.45 -4.75
C HIS A 21 3.91 6.80 -3.27
N ALA A 22 4.78 7.77 -2.99
CA ALA A 22 5.08 8.23 -1.63
C ALA A 22 3.84 8.69 -0.85
N GLU A 23 2.87 9.22 -1.59
CA GLU A 23 1.59 9.73 -1.11
C GLU A 23 0.43 8.79 -1.50
N ALA A 24 0.67 7.49 -1.68
CA ALA A 24 -0.35 6.53 -2.12
C ALA A 24 -1.62 6.63 -1.25
N ASP A 25 -1.47 6.66 0.08
CA ASP A 25 -2.60 6.76 1.01
C ASP A 25 -3.42 8.05 0.78
N ILE A 26 -2.73 9.19 0.60
CA ILE A 26 -3.38 10.47 0.32
C ILE A 26 -4.06 10.43 -1.04
N LYS A 27 -3.39 9.92 -2.08
CA LYS A 27 -3.89 9.98 -3.46
C LYS A 27 -5.06 9.02 -3.66
N ILE A 28 -5.02 7.83 -3.07
CA ILE A 28 -6.12 6.86 -3.08
C ILE A 28 -7.27 7.34 -2.21
N GLY A 29 -7.00 7.84 -1.00
CA GLY A 29 -8.02 8.39 -0.11
C GLY A 29 -9.19 7.43 0.10
N VAL A 30 -10.39 7.82 -0.32
CA VAL A 30 -11.61 7.01 -0.19
C VAL A 30 -11.72 5.83 -1.18
N GLY A 31 -10.69 5.60 -1.99
CA GLY A 31 -10.62 4.51 -2.98
C GLY A 31 -10.58 5.03 -4.40
N VAL A 32 -10.05 4.22 -5.32
CA VAL A 32 -9.91 4.57 -6.75
C VAL A 32 -11.09 4.03 -7.55
N GLU A 33 -11.80 4.92 -8.23
CA GLU A 33 -12.84 4.55 -9.20
C GLU A 33 -12.26 4.38 -10.60
N ALA A 34 -11.45 5.36 -11.05
CA ALA A 34 -10.89 5.38 -12.40
C ALA A 34 -9.62 6.25 -12.47
N PHE A 35 -8.91 6.16 -13.60
CA PHE A 35 -7.86 7.12 -13.97
C PHE A 35 -8.29 7.93 -15.20
N ALA A 36 -7.83 9.18 -15.27
CA ALA A 36 -7.97 10.01 -16.45
C ALA A 36 -6.61 10.57 -16.87
N ILE A 37 -6.41 10.73 -18.18
CA ILE A 37 -5.30 11.52 -18.73
C ILE A 37 -5.74 12.98 -18.75
N ALA A 38 -5.21 13.77 -17.84
CA ALA A 38 -5.55 15.17 -17.69
C ALA A 38 -4.50 16.08 -18.33
N PRO A 39 -4.88 17.26 -18.85
CA PRO A 39 -3.92 18.27 -19.24
C PRO A 39 -3.00 18.62 -18.05
N PRO A 40 -1.73 19.01 -18.31
CA PRO A 40 -0.78 19.29 -17.26
C PRO A 40 -1.30 20.33 -16.27
N LEU A 41 -1.21 20.03 -14.96
CA LEU A 41 -1.31 21.06 -13.93
C LEU A 41 -0.09 22.00 -13.99
N GLN A 42 1.08 21.43 -14.32
CA GLN A 42 2.34 22.12 -14.58
C GLN A 42 3.12 21.39 -15.68
N GLY A 43 3.86 22.15 -16.49
CA GLY A 43 4.68 21.60 -17.58
C GLY A 43 3.93 21.38 -18.89
N PRO A 44 4.60 20.86 -19.93
CA PRO A 44 4.04 20.77 -21.28
C PRO A 44 3.32 19.44 -21.57
N TYR A 45 3.44 18.43 -20.71
CA TYR A 45 2.98 17.06 -20.99
C TYR A 45 1.77 16.67 -20.12
N PRO A 46 0.76 15.97 -20.66
CA PRO A 46 -0.35 15.44 -19.87
C PRO A 46 0.12 14.55 -18.71
N GLY A 47 -0.68 14.51 -17.65
CA GLY A 47 -0.47 13.65 -16.48
C GLY A 47 -1.67 12.76 -16.21
N PHE A 48 -1.59 11.95 -15.16
CA PHE A 48 -2.73 11.18 -14.69
C PHE A 48 -3.48 11.92 -13.59
N GLU A 49 -4.79 11.73 -13.54
CA GLU A 49 -5.65 12.06 -12.41
C GLU A 49 -6.25 10.76 -11.88
N VAL A 50 -6.22 10.58 -10.56
CA VAL A 50 -7.02 9.59 -9.85
C VAL A 50 -8.42 10.17 -9.67
N ILE A 51 -9.43 9.46 -10.17
CA ILE A 51 -10.83 9.72 -9.86
C ILE A 51 -11.21 8.79 -8.71
N ARG A 52 -11.59 9.36 -7.58
CA ARG A 52 -11.97 8.59 -6.39
C ARG A 52 -13.42 8.16 -6.41
N THR A 53 -13.77 7.22 -5.54
CA THR A 53 -15.16 6.72 -5.37
C THR A 53 -16.15 7.80 -4.91
N ASP A 54 -15.69 8.86 -4.25
CA ASP A 54 -16.49 10.06 -3.93
C ASP A 54 -16.54 11.09 -5.08
N SER A 55 -16.07 10.71 -6.28
CA SER A 55 -15.92 11.56 -7.47
C SER A 55 -14.91 12.70 -7.36
N THR A 56 -14.19 12.83 -6.25
CA THR A 56 -13.08 13.79 -6.14
C THR A 56 -11.92 13.37 -7.04
N ARG A 57 -11.08 14.35 -7.41
CA ARG A 57 -9.94 14.14 -8.32
C ARG A 57 -8.65 14.64 -7.68
N ILE A 58 -7.57 13.92 -7.94
CA ILE A 58 -6.22 14.34 -7.53
C ILE A 58 -5.21 13.93 -8.60
N ASP A 59 -4.17 14.73 -8.79
CA ASP A 59 -3.09 14.44 -9.73
C ASP A 59 -2.27 13.22 -9.28
N PHE A 60 -1.71 12.49 -10.23
CA PHE A 60 -0.78 11.40 -10.01
C PHE A 60 0.29 11.41 -11.10
N SER A 61 1.55 11.25 -10.69
CA SER A 61 2.69 11.15 -11.61
C SER A 61 3.51 9.91 -11.28
N TYR A 62 3.61 8.98 -12.23
CA TYR A 62 4.49 7.82 -12.10
C TYR A 62 5.96 8.22 -11.99
N LEU A 63 6.36 9.39 -12.51
CA LEU A 63 7.73 9.91 -12.39
C LEU A 63 8.10 10.17 -10.92
N ALA A 64 7.13 10.47 -10.06
CA ALA A 64 7.37 10.61 -8.63
C ALA A 64 7.78 9.27 -7.99
N CYS A 65 7.34 8.14 -8.54
CA CYS A 65 7.72 6.80 -8.11
C CYS A 65 9.17 6.44 -8.49
N LEU A 66 9.80 7.19 -9.41
CA LEU A 66 11.18 6.97 -9.85
C LEU A 66 12.23 7.78 -9.06
N LYS A 67 11.78 8.63 -8.12
CA LYS A 67 12.69 9.41 -7.27
C LYS A 67 13.31 8.52 -6.18
N PRO A 68 14.56 8.79 -5.75
CA PRO A 68 15.15 8.09 -4.61
C PRO A 68 14.23 8.19 -3.38
N PRO A 69 14.03 7.08 -2.63
CA PRO A 69 13.15 7.08 -1.48
C PRO A 69 13.73 7.93 -0.35
N THR A 70 12.88 8.74 0.27
CA THR A 70 13.19 9.44 1.53
C THR A 70 13.47 8.43 2.64
N TYR A 71 14.18 8.86 3.69
CA TYR A 71 14.48 7.98 4.84
C TYR A 71 13.21 7.38 5.46
N ARG A 72 12.15 8.18 5.60
CA ARG A 72 10.82 7.70 6.05
C ARG A 72 10.30 6.56 5.18
N GLN A 73 10.39 6.68 3.86
CA GLN A 73 9.95 5.61 2.94
C GLN A 73 10.82 4.36 3.07
N GLN A 74 12.13 4.51 3.28
CA GLN A 74 13.03 3.38 3.51
C GLN A 74 12.67 2.66 4.82
N VAL A 75 12.38 3.40 5.89
CA VAL A 75 11.93 2.83 7.17
C VAL A 75 10.58 2.13 7.00
N SER A 76 9.60 2.75 6.34
CA SER A 76 8.31 2.10 6.03
C SER A 76 8.48 0.81 5.22
N ALA A 77 9.39 0.79 4.24
CA ALA A 77 9.68 -0.41 3.46
C ALA A 77 10.32 -1.51 4.32
N ALA A 78 11.27 -1.15 5.19
CA ALA A 78 11.86 -2.06 6.16
C ALA A 78 10.78 -2.63 7.10
N MET A 79 9.88 -1.79 7.61
CA MET A 79 8.75 -2.22 8.45
C MET A 79 7.84 -3.23 7.74
N ARG A 80 7.52 -3.02 6.45
CA ARG A 80 6.77 -4.01 5.64
C ARG A 80 7.54 -5.32 5.51
N PHE A 81 8.85 -5.23 5.32
CA PHE A 81 9.69 -6.41 5.20
C PHE A 81 9.72 -7.24 6.48
N GLU A 82 9.82 -6.59 7.65
CA GLU A 82 9.81 -7.28 8.96
C GLU A 82 8.54 -8.10 9.20
N VAL A 83 7.40 -7.66 8.70
CA VAL A 83 6.08 -8.32 8.90
C VAL A 83 5.62 -9.16 7.69
N LYS A 84 6.46 -9.27 6.66
CA LYS A 84 6.10 -9.95 5.41
C LYS A 84 5.69 -11.40 5.63
N ASP A 85 6.41 -12.10 6.50
CA ASP A 85 6.16 -13.52 6.77
C ASP A 85 4.82 -13.71 7.51
N GLU A 86 4.44 -12.79 8.39
CA GLU A 86 3.16 -12.84 9.11
C GLU A 86 1.97 -12.58 8.18
N VAL A 87 2.10 -11.60 7.29
CA VAL A 87 1.11 -11.32 6.24
C VAL A 87 0.98 -12.51 5.29
N SER A 88 2.10 -13.16 4.93
CA SER A 88 2.10 -14.35 4.07
C SER A 88 1.52 -15.58 4.79
N ALA A 89 1.77 -15.71 6.09
CA ALA A 89 1.20 -16.76 6.93
C ALA A 89 -0.32 -16.62 7.05
N TYR A 90 -0.84 -15.39 7.15
CA TYR A 90 -2.28 -15.13 7.11
C TYR A 90 -2.92 -15.70 5.84
N PHE A 91 -2.38 -15.37 4.66
CA PHE A 91 -2.86 -15.92 3.39
C PHE A 91 -2.80 -17.45 3.37
N THR A 92 -1.64 -18.01 3.72
CA THR A 92 -1.42 -19.46 3.72
C THR A 92 -2.39 -20.18 4.66
N SER A 93 -2.72 -19.57 5.80
CA SER A 93 -3.69 -20.12 6.75
C SER A 93 -5.11 -20.15 6.16
N ARG A 94 -5.50 -19.13 5.40
CA ARG A 94 -6.81 -19.07 4.72
C ARG A 94 -6.93 -20.10 3.61
N VAL A 95 -5.85 -20.31 2.85
CA VAL A 95 -5.74 -21.39 1.85
C VAL A 95 -5.87 -22.76 2.52
N ALA A 96 -5.09 -23.01 3.58
CA ALA A 96 -5.11 -24.29 4.27
C ALA A 96 -6.46 -24.63 4.93
N ALA A 97 -7.21 -23.60 5.34
CA ALA A 97 -8.54 -23.74 5.92
C ALA A 97 -9.68 -23.77 4.87
N ASP A 98 -9.38 -23.69 3.58
CA ASP A 98 -10.35 -23.59 2.48
C ASP A 98 -11.33 -22.41 2.65
N THR A 99 -10.77 -21.25 3.00
CA THR A 99 -11.50 -20.00 3.27
C THR A 99 -11.04 -18.86 2.35
N LEU A 100 -10.77 -19.19 1.08
CA LEU A 100 -10.49 -18.21 0.02
C LEU A 100 -11.77 -17.52 -0.45
N VAL A 101 -12.35 -16.73 0.46
CA VAL A 101 -13.49 -15.85 0.18
C VAL A 101 -13.13 -14.42 0.54
N SER A 102 -13.68 -13.47 -0.22
CA SER A 102 -13.54 -12.04 0.05
C SER A 102 -14.20 -11.68 1.37
N ASP A 103 -13.46 -11.02 2.26
CA ASP A 103 -14.02 -10.51 3.51
C ASP A 103 -14.88 -9.24 3.31
N GLU A 104 -14.90 -8.69 2.09
CA GLU A 104 -15.80 -7.60 1.69
C GLU A 104 -17.10 -8.11 1.07
N SER A 105 -17.01 -8.95 0.03
CA SER A 105 -18.19 -9.39 -0.74
C SER A 105 -18.69 -10.80 -0.41
N GLY A 106 -17.89 -11.60 0.30
CA GLY A 106 -18.18 -13.02 0.58
C GLY A 106 -18.05 -13.94 -0.64
N ARG A 107 -17.61 -13.43 -1.80
CA ARG A 107 -17.41 -14.22 -3.02
C ARG A 107 -16.15 -15.06 -2.92
N GLU A 108 -16.16 -16.20 -3.59
CA GLU A 108 -14.94 -17.01 -3.77
C GLU A 108 -13.88 -16.19 -4.52
N LEU A 109 -12.63 -16.33 -4.07
CA LEU A 109 -11.48 -15.67 -4.65
C LEU A 109 -10.62 -16.66 -5.42
N ASP A 110 -10.12 -16.22 -6.57
CA ASP A 110 -9.03 -16.92 -7.27
C ASP A 110 -7.71 -16.60 -6.58
N ILE A 111 -6.85 -17.61 -6.42
CA ILE A 111 -5.52 -17.46 -5.82
C ILE A 111 -4.65 -16.43 -6.56
N THR A 112 -4.90 -16.24 -7.86
CA THR A 112 -4.22 -15.28 -8.74
C THR A 112 -4.80 -13.87 -8.66
N ASP A 113 -6.00 -13.71 -8.08
CA ASP A 113 -6.69 -12.44 -7.85
C ASP A 113 -7.08 -12.32 -6.36
N THR A 114 -6.08 -12.44 -5.49
CA THR A 114 -6.26 -12.30 -4.04
C THR A 114 -5.18 -11.40 -3.44
N HIS A 115 -5.61 -10.42 -2.65
CA HIS A 115 -4.75 -9.51 -1.91
C HIS A 115 -5.00 -9.62 -0.41
N VAL A 116 -3.92 -9.85 0.35
CA VAL A 116 -3.95 -9.62 1.81
C VAL A 116 -3.92 -8.13 2.08
N SER A 117 -4.89 -7.70 2.85
CA SER A 117 -5.29 -6.31 2.95
C SER A 117 -5.48 -5.93 4.41
N TYR A 118 -4.97 -4.76 4.83
CA TYR A 118 -5.36 -4.17 6.11
C TYR A 118 -6.83 -3.76 6.01
N PHE A 119 -7.74 -4.51 6.62
CA PHE A 119 -9.19 -4.46 6.37
C PHE A 119 -9.98 -4.20 7.66
N ARG A 120 -10.82 -3.16 7.65
CA ARG A 120 -11.67 -2.71 8.78
C ARG A 120 -10.94 -2.34 10.08
N GLY A 121 -9.60 -2.36 10.09
CA GLY A 121 -8.74 -1.81 11.14
C GLY A 121 -7.89 -0.65 10.63
N PRO A 122 -6.83 -0.27 11.38
CA PRO A 122 -5.88 0.75 10.95
C PRO A 122 -5.13 0.30 9.68
N SER A 123 -4.78 1.25 8.83
CA SER A 123 -3.91 0.98 7.68
C SER A 123 -2.47 0.72 8.12
N PHE A 124 -1.67 0.13 7.23
CA PHE A 124 -0.24 -0.02 7.48
C PHE A 124 0.42 1.32 7.80
N ALA A 125 0.03 2.40 7.12
CA ALA A 125 0.62 3.72 7.32
C ALA A 125 0.28 4.29 8.70
N GLU A 126 -0.96 4.11 9.17
CA GLU A 126 -1.39 4.46 10.52
C GLU A 126 -0.62 3.65 11.58
N LEU A 127 -0.52 2.33 11.42
CA LEU A 127 0.23 1.46 12.33
C LEU A 127 1.72 1.85 12.38
N ALA A 128 2.32 2.07 11.22
CA ALA A 128 3.72 2.44 11.12
C ALA A 128 3.98 3.82 11.75
N ALA A 129 3.12 4.80 11.50
CA ALA A 129 3.23 6.12 12.09
C ALA A 129 3.09 6.06 13.62
N ALA A 130 2.08 5.36 14.14
CA ALA A 130 1.84 5.23 15.57
C ALA A 130 3.01 4.54 16.30
N PHE A 131 3.46 3.38 15.80
CA PHE A 131 4.62 2.69 16.38
C PHE A 131 5.89 3.56 16.31
N THR A 132 6.08 4.26 15.19
CA THR A 132 7.25 5.12 15.02
C THR A 132 7.24 6.28 16.00
N GLU A 133 6.08 6.85 16.31
CA GLU A 133 5.91 7.88 17.33
C GLU A 133 6.28 7.34 18.73
N GLU A 134 5.85 6.12 19.08
CA GLU A 134 6.17 5.48 20.36
C GLU A 134 7.67 5.25 20.58
N VAL A 135 8.46 5.11 19.52
CA VAL A 135 9.90 4.81 19.59
C VAL A 135 10.80 6.04 19.37
N GLY A 136 10.20 7.24 19.29
CA GLY A 136 10.95 8.51 19.20
C GLY A 136 11.06 9.09 17.78
N GLY A 137 10.22 8.63 16.84
CA GLY A 137 10.13 9.15 15.48
C GLY A 137 10.94 8.35 14.46
N TRP A 138 10.75 8.67 13.17
CA TRP A 138 11.32 7.90 12.05
C TRP A 138 12.85 7.79 12.11
N GLY A 139 13.53 8.82 12.63
CA GLY A 139 14.98 8.85 12.77
C GLY A 139 15.55 7.95 13.87
N ALA A 140 14.71 7.46 14.79
CA ALA A 140 15.12 6.55 15.86
C ALA A 140 15.24 5.09 15.39
N ILE A 141 14.66 4.77 14.23
CA ILE A 141 14.77 3.44 13.60
C ILE A 141 15.96 3.47 12.66
N GLU A 142 17.05 2.85 13.05
CA GLU A 142 18.25 2.72 12.21
C GLU A 142 18.14 1.53 11.26
N LEU A 143 18.56 1.74 10.01
CA LEU A 143 18.54 0.71 8.96
C LEU A 143 19.94 0.22 8.63
N THR A 144 20.06 -1.06 8.31
CA THR A 144 21.32 -1.64 7.83
C THR A 144 21.76 -0.94 6.54
N THR A 145 23.07 -0.69 6.43
CA THR A 145 23.69 -0.23 5.18
C THR A 145 23.76 -1.40 4.21
N SER A 146 22.64 -1.74 3.59
CA SER A 146 22.58 -2.67 2.48
C SER A 146 23.07 -1.96 1.21
N SER A 147 24.00 -2.58 0.47
CA SER A 147 24.36 -2.15 -0.89
C SER A 147 23.25 -2.42 -1.91
N ASP A 148 22.25 -3.24 -1.56
CA ASP A 148 21.04 -3.44 -2.34
C ASP A 148 19.97 -2.39 -1.96
N PRO A 149 19.52 -1.55 -2.91
CA PRO A 149 18.40 -0.64 -2.71
C PRO A 149 17.14 -1.42 -2.27
N GLY A 150 16.49 -0.97 -1.19
CA GLY A 150 15.22 -1.57 -0.74
C GLY A 150 15.34 -2.81 0.16
N ARG A 151 16.55 -3.17 0.61
CA ARG A 151 16.79 -4.27 1.58
C ARG A 151 17.24 -3.80 2.97
N GLY A 152 17.10 -2.50 3.28
CA GLY A 152 17.36 -2.01 4.62
C GLY A 152 16.50 -2.76 5.63
N GLN A 153 17.15 -3.40 6.60
CA GLN A 153 16.51 -4.06 7.73
C GLN A 153 16.77 -3.23 8.98
N PHE A 154 15.97 -3.42 10.02
CA PHE A 154 16.25 -2.79 11.31
C PHE A 154 17.60 -3.30 11.82
N THR A 155 18.51 -2.40 12.17
CA THR A 155 19.79 -2.77 12.82
C THR A 155 19.52 -3.35 14.20
N ASP A 156 18.60 -2.73 14.95
CA ASP A 156 18.11 -3.24 16.22
C ASP A 156 17.02 -4.31 16.01
N ARG A 157 17.43 -5.57 16.17
CA ARG A 157 16.50 -6.72 16.06
C ARG A 157 15.48 -6.81 17.19
N ALA A 158 15.78 -6.25 18.38
CA ALA A 158 14.80 -6.19 19.46
C ALA A 158 13.70 -5.16 19.15
N LEU A 159 14.05 -4.04 18.52
CA LEU A 159 13.08 -3.07 18.00
C LEU A 159 12.23 -3.68 16.87
N ALA A 160 12.85 -4.45 15.96
CA ALA A 160 12.13 -5.18 14.92
C ALA A 160 11.10 -6.16 15.50
N GLU A 161 11.47 -6.90 16.56
CA GLU A 161 10.56 -7.81 17.25
C GLU A 161 9.41 -7.07 17.93
N ARG A 162 9.67 -5.90 18.52
CA ARG A 162 8.61 -5.03 19.06
C ARG A 162 7.65 -4.57 17.97
N TRP A 163 8.18 -4.19 16.81
CA TRP A 163 7.35 -3.81 15.66
C TRP A 163 6.46 -4.97 15.20
N ARG A 164 7.02 -6.18 15.08
CA ARG A 164 6.24 -7.38 14.73
C ARG A 164 5.11 -7.65 15.70
N LYS A 165 5.37 -7.59 17.01
CA LYS A 165 4.34 -7.78 18.04
C LYS A 165 3.26 -6.71 17.97
N TYR A 166 3.66 -5.45 17.86
CA TYR A 166 2.73 -4.34 17.68
C TYR A 166 1.85 -4.55 16.44
N HIS A 167 2.44 -4.94 15.32
CA HIS A 167 1.71 -5.25 14.10
C HIS A 167 0.70 -6.39 14.31
N GLN A 168 1.12 -7.52 14.90
CA GLN A 168 0.23 -8.64 15.17
C GLN A 168 -0.94 -8.29 16.10
N GLU A 169 -0.72 -7.43 17.09
CA GLU A 169 -1.75 -7.02 18.06
C GLU A 169 -2.77 -6.03 17.45
N HIS A 170 -2.34 -5.20 16.51
CA HIS A 170 -3.15 -4.08 16.01
C HIS A 170 -3.63 -4.22 14.56
N ALA A 171 -2.96 -5.02 13.74
CA ALA A 171 -3.33 -5.21 12.34
C ALA A 171 -4.56 -6.10 12.22
N VAL A 172 -5.56 -5.61 11.49
CA VAL A 172 -6.72 -6.41 11.08
C VAL A 172 -6.54 -6.74 9.61
N LEU A 173 -6.22 -7.99 9.30
CA LEU A 173 -6.02 -8.46 7.94
C LEU A 173 -7.29 -9.11 7.37
N GLY A 174 -7.51 -8.94 6.07
CA GLY A 174 -8.56 -9.55 5.28
C GLY A 174 -8.07 -9.96 3.90
N LEU A 175 -8.78 -10.86 3.24
CA LEU A 175 -8.63 -11.18 1.82
C LEU A 175 -9.66 -10.41 1.01
N LEU A 176 -9.19 -9.81 -0.09
CA LEU A 176 -10.00 -9.07 -1.05
C LEU A 176 -9.53 -9.42 -2.45
N SER A 177 -10.38 -9.28 -3.46
CA SER A 177 -9.89 -9.23 -4.84
C SER A 177 -9.07 -7.98 -5.08
N SER A 178 -8.29 -7.95 -6.17
CA SER A 178 -7.51 -6.76 -6.55
C SER A 178 -8.42 -5.53 -6.67
N GLN A 179 -9.57 -5.70 -7.31
CA GLN A 179 -10.55 -4.63 -7.53
C GLN A 179 -11.16 -4.12 -6.22
N GLU A 180 -11.55 -5.01 -5.31
CA GLU A 180 -12.09 -4.67 -3.99
C GLU A 180 -11.05 -3.90 -3.15
N ASN A 181 -9.82 -4.42 -3.10
CA ASN A 181 -8.72 -3.80 -2.35
C ASN A 181 -8.41 -2.35 -2.78
N LEU A 182 -8.66 -2.00 -4.04
CA LEU A 182 -8.35 -0.69 -4.60
C LEU A 182 -9.52 0.28 -4.60
N ARG A 183 -10.75 -0.23 -4.71
CA ARG A 183 -11.97 0.59 -4.60
C ARG A 183 -12.30 0.99 -3.18
N ARG A 184 -11.78 0.29 -2.18
CA ARG A 184 -12.04 0.62 -0.78
C ARG A 184 -11.29 1.89 -0.34
N PRO A 185 -11.80 2.58 0.68
CA PRO A 185 -11.07 3.63 1.37
C PRO A 185 -9.76 3.12 1.99
N ARG A 186 -8.66 3.83 1.77
CA ARG A 186 -7.46 3.75 2.61
C ARG A 186 -7.62 4.75 3.75
N ARG A 187 -7.67 4.26 4.98
CA ARG A 187 -7.72 5.07 6.19
C ARG A 187 -6.31 5.53 6.57
#